data_AF-A0AA48H3I7-F1
#
_entry.id   AF-A0AA48H3I7-F1
#
_cell.length_a   1.000
_cell.length_b   1.000
_cell.length_c   1.000
_cell.angle_alpha   90.00
_cell.angle_beta   90.00
_cell.angle_gamma   90.00
#
_symmetry.space_group_name_H-M   'P 1'
#
loop_
_entity.id
_entity.type
_entity.pdbx_description
1 polymer ?
#
loop_
_entity_poly.entity_id
_entity_poly.type
_entity_poly.pdbx_seq_one_letter_code
_entity_poly.pdbx_strand_id
1 'polypeptide(L)'
;MPIHFAAAKVPGRSPACAPIARAMVARAMERVANDNGDGSASQAANDQILRAALRHFAQHGLGAAREARAKAEEAFFAGDRQGYQWWLGITRTLDRRLARQAEMLSPNLPVDRAQP
;
A
#
# COMPACT_ATOMS: atom_id res chain seq x y z
N MET A 1 43.41 -2.70 14.77
CA MET A 1 42.46 -2.25 15.81
C MET A 1 41.20 -3.10 15.71
N PRO A 2 40.85 -3.91 16.73
CA PRO A 2 39.59 -4.65 16.73
C PRO A 2 38.43 -3.71 17.01
N ILE A 3 37.35 -3.86 16.24
CA ILE A 3 36.09 -3.13 16.45
C ILE A 3 35.20 -4.01 17.32
N HIS A 4 34.83 -3.53 18.51
CA HIS A 4 33.89 -4.21 19.38
C HIS A 4 32.47 -3.68 19.09
N PHE A 5 31.56 -4.59 18.72
CA PHE A 5 30.14 -4.26 18.62
C PHE A 5 29.48 -4.39 19.99
N ALA A 6 28.72 -3.37 20.39
CA ALA A 6 27.88 -3.47 21.58
C ALA A 6 26.71 -4.44 21.32
N ALA A 7 26.40 -5.28 22.31
CA ALA A 7 25.26 -6.20 22.22
C ALA A 7 23.95 -5.42 22.07
N ALA A 8 23.07 -5.89 21.18
CA ALA A 8 21.75 -5.31 21.01
C ALA A 8 20.95 -5.42 22.32
N LYS A 9 20.42 -4.28 22.79
CA LYS A 9 19.55 -4.25 23.97
C LYS A 9 18.23 -4.91 23.61
N VAL A 10 18.02 -6.15 24.07
CA VAL A 10 16.76 -6.86 23.88
C VAL A 10 15.69 -6.22 24.79
N PRO A 11 14.67 -5.53 24.24
CA PRO A 11 13.59 -4.99 25.05
C PRO A 11 12.84 -6.13 25.74
N GLY A 12 12.55 -5.98 27.03
CA GLY A 12 11.79 -6.97 27.82
C GLY A 12 12.60 -8.00 28.61
N ARG A 13 13.95 -7.99 28.51
CA ARG A 13 14.84 -8.87 29.30
C ARG A 13 15.45 -8.20 30.53
N SER A 14 14.94 -7.06 30.97
CA SER A 14 15.32 -6.49 32.28
C SER A 14 14.56 -7.22 33.39
N PRO A 15 15.22 -7.61 34.50
CA PRO A 15 14.59 -8.38 35.58
C PRO A 15 13.47 -7.62 36.34
N ALA A 16 13.28 -6.33 36.05
CA ALA A 16 12.30 -5.45 36.70
C ALA A 16 11.13 -5.01 35.80
N CYS A 17 10.89 -5.65 34.64
CA CYS A 17 9.84 -5.21 33.72
C CYS A 17 8.43 -5.58 34.21
N ALA A 18 7.68 -4.57 34.67
CA ALA A 18 6.25 -4.62 34.97
C ALA A 18 5.40 -5.16 33.79
N PRO A 19 4.23 -5.78 34.04
CA PRO A 19 3.37 -6.37 33.00
C PRO A 19 2.99 -5.39 31.88
N ILE A 20 2.86 -4.10 32.20
CA ILE A 20 2.58 -3.04 31.22
C ILE A 20 3.74 -2.88 30.22
N ALA A 21 4.99 -2.93 30.68
CA ALA A 21 6.15 -2.85 29.80
C ALA A 21 6.21 -4.04 28.84
N ARG A 22 5.86 -5.25 29.31
CA ARG A 22 5.74 -6.43 28.44
C ARG A 22 4.64 -6.29 27.40
N ALA A 23 3.46 -5.79 27.79
CA ALA A 23 2.34 -5.57 26.87
C ALA A 23 2.68 -4.52 25.79
N MET A 24 3.38 -3.45 26.16
CA MET A 24 3.84 -2.44 25.19
C MET A 24 4.91 -2.99 24.24
N VAL A 25 5.83 -3.83 24.72
CA VAL A 25 6.82 -4.50 23.86
C VAL A 25 6.15 -5.48 22.90
N ALA A 26 5.20 -6.29 23.36
CA ALA A 26 4.46 -7.21 22.49
C ALA A 26 3.73 -6.45 21.36
N ARG A 27 3.03 -5.36 21.71
CA ARG A 27 2.35 -4.51 20.72
C ARG A 27 3.30 -3.78 19.77
N ALA A 28 4.51 -3.46 20.21
CA ALA A 28 5.55 -2.89 19.35
C ALA A 28 6.17 -3.94 18.42
N MET A 29 6.29 -5.20 18.86
CA MET A 29 6.73 -6.33 18.03
C MET A 29 5.70 -6.67 16.96
N GLU A 30 4.40 -6.64 17.28
CA GLU A 30 3.31 -6.76 16.28
C GLU A 30 3.31 -5.63 15.23
N ARG A 31 3.99 -4.52 15.50
CA ARG A 31 4.08 -3.34 14.64
C ARG A 31 5.50 -3.10 14.12
N VAL A 32 6.32 -4.15 14.02
CA VAL A 32 7.60 -4.02 13.33
C VAL A 32 7.32 -3.63 11.88
N ALA A 33 7.73 -2.42 11.49
CA ALA A 33 7.43 -1.82 10.19
C ALA A 33 7.97 -2.61 8.97
N ASN A 34 8.72 -3.69 9.21
CA ASN A 34 9.32 -4.56 8.21
C ASN A 34 8.77 -6.01 8.25
N ASP A 35 7.88 -6.32 9.19
CA ASP A 35 7.15 -7.60 9.16
C ASP A 35 5.93 -7.37 8.27
N ASN A 36 6.11 -7.56 6.97
CA ASN A 36 5.00 -7.61 6.02
C ASN A 36 4.24 -8.92 6.26
N GLY A 37 3.41 -8.92 7.30
CA GLY A 37 2.63 -10.07 7.73
C GLY A 37 1.83 -10.67 6.58
N ASP A 38 2.09 -11.96 6.36
CA ASP A 38 1.23 -13.02 5.84
C ASP A 38 0.25 -12.67 4.69
N GLY A 39 0.69 -12.97 3.45
CA GLY A 39 0.03 -13.95 2.57
C GLY A 39 -1.46 -13.86 2.25
N SER A 40 -2.17 -12.81 2.65
CA SER A 40 -3.62 -12.71 2.46
C SER A 40 -3.97 -12.47 0.99
N ALA A 41 -5.14 -12.94 0.55
CA ALA A 41 -5.61 -12.74 -0.82
C ALA A 41 -5.69 -11.24 -1.21
N SER A 42 -5.97 -10.36 -0.25
CA SER A 42 -5.95 -8.90 -0.48
C SER A 42 -4.54 -8.37 -0.69
N GLN A 43 -3.52 -8.98 -0.08
CA GLN A 43 -2.12 -8.64 -0.30
C GLN A 43 -1.62 -9.13 -1.67
N ALA A 44 -2.02 -10.33 -2.11
CA ALA A 44 -1.70 -10.83 -3.45
C ALA A 44 -2.33 -9.97 -4.56
N ALA A 45 -3.58 -9.51 -4.38
CA ALA A 45 -4.24 -8.58 -5.30
C ALA A 45 -3.53 -7.21 -5.33
N ASN A 46 -3.12 -6.69 -4.17
CA ASN A 46 -2.32 -5.46 -4.08
C ASN A 46 -0.96 -5.60 -4.77
N ASP A 47 -0.30 -6.75 -4.64
CA ASP A 47 0.96 -7.06 -5.32
C ASP A 47 0.83 -7.07 -6.85
N GLN A 48 -0.30 -7.57 -7.37
CA GLN A 48 -0.57 -7.55 -8.80
C GLN A 48 -0.72 -6.13 -9.33
N ILE A 49 -1.47 -5.27 -8.63
CA ILE A 49 -1.65 -3.85 -8.98
C ILE A 49 -0.31 -3.12 -8.87
N LEU A 50 0.48 -3.39 -7.83
CA LEU A 50 1.80 -2.79 -7.65
C LEU A 50 2.75 -3.15 -8.79
N ARG A 51 2.81 -4.43 -9.18
CA ARG A 51 3.63 -4.89 -10.32
C ARG A 51 3.19 -4.24 -11.63
N ALA A 52 1.87 -4.13 -11.85
CA ALA A 52 1.34 -3.45 -13.04
C ALA A 52 1.71 -1.96 -13.04
N ALA A 53 1.59 -1.28 -11.91
CA ALA A 53 1.98 0.12 -11.76
C ALA A 53 3.47 0.34 -12.01
N LEU A 54 4.34 -0.51 -11.48
CA LEU A 54 5.78 -0.43 -11.72
C LEU A 54 6.14 -0.67 -13.18
N ARG A 55 5.48 -1.63 -13.86
CA ARG A 55 5.64 -1.83 -15.31
C ARG A 55 5.20 -0.60 -16.09
N HIS A 56 4.07 0.00 -15.72
CA HIS A 56 3.56 1.18 -16.39
C HIS A 56 4.48 2.39 -16.17
N PHE A 57 5.03 2.54 -14.96
CA PHE A 57 6.06 3.54 -14.66
C PHE A 57 7.33 3.31 -15.45
N ALA A 58 7.79 2.08 -15.60
CA ALA A 58 8.97 1.78 -16.41
C ALA A 58 8.78 2.14 -17.90
N GLN A 59 7.54 2.06 -18.41
CA GLN A 59 7.20 2.40 -19.79
C GLN A 59 7.05 3.91 -20.03
N HIS A 60 6.37 4.63 -19.12
CA HIS A 60 5.96 6.02 -19.33
C HIS A 60 6.66 7.04 -18.41
N GLY A 61 7.49 6.57 -17.46
CA GLY A 61 8.20 7.40 -16.49
C GLY A 61 7.26 8.25 -15.63
N LEU A 62 7.64 9.51 -15.40
CA LEU A 62 6.85 10.48 -14.61
C LEU A 62 5.45 10.76 -15.20
N GLY A 63 5.20 10.42 -16.46
CA GLY A 63 3.89 10.52 -17.10
C GLY A 63 2.92 9.40 -16.74
N ALA A 64 3.39 8.29 -16.17
CA ALA A 64 2.62 7.06 -16.00
C ALA A 64 1.34 7.24 -15.18
N ALA A 65 1.36 8.07 -14.13
CA ALA A 65 0.15 8.32 -13.34
C ALA A 65 -0.93 9.06 -14.14
N ARG A 66 -0.53 10.00 -15.02
CA ARG A 66 -1.46 10.74 -15.88
C ARG A 66 -2.03 9.85 -16.98
N GLU A 67 -1.21 9.01 -17.58
CA GLU A 67 -1.64 7.99 -18.55
C GLU A 67 -2.62 6.99 -17.93
N ALA A 68 -2.33 6.47 -16.74
CA ALA A 68 -3.23 5.57 -16.03
C ALA A 68 -4.58 6.23 -15.71
N ARG A 69 -4.57 7.52 -15.31
CA ARG A 69 -5.80 8.29 -15.10
C ARG A 69 -6.61 8.43 -16.39
N ALA A 70 -5.98 8.75 -17.52
CA ALA A 70 -6.66 8.87 -18.80
C ALA A 70 -7.34 7.55 -19.20
N LYS A 71 -6.67 6.41 -18.99
CA LYS A 71 -7.26 5.08 -19.21
C LYS A 71 -8.41 4.76 -18.26
N ALA A 72 -8.34 5.23 -17.01
CA ALA A 72 -9.47 5.13 -16.09
C ALA A 72 -10.66 5.94 -16.62
N GLU A 73 -10.45 7.19 -17.02
CA GLU A 73 -11.51 8.04 -17.60
C GLU A 73 -12.11 7.40 -18.87
N GLU A 74 -11.29 6.85 -19.76
CA GLU A 74 -11.75 6.12 -20.94
C GLU A 74 -12.62 4.91 -20.57
N ALA A 75 -12.16 4.07 -19.64
CA ALA A 75 -12.93 2.93 -19.15
C ALA A 75 -14.26 3.36 -18.49
N PHE A 76 -14.26 4.50 -17.78
CA PHE A 76 -15.46 5.08 -17.22
C PHE A 76 -16.46 5.50 -18.30
N PHE A 77 -16.00 6.21 -19.35
CA PHE A 77 -16.85 6.61 -20.47
C PHE A 77 -17.34 5.41 -21.29
N ALA A 78 -16.57 4.34 -21.37
CA ALA A 78 -16.96 3.08 -21.99
C ALA A 78 -17.94 2.25 -21.14
N GLY A 79 -18.21 2.65 -19.88
CA GLY A 79 -19.04 1.89 -18.94
C GLY A 79 -18.37 0.65 -18.36
N ASP A 80 -17.06 0.45 -18.59
CA ASP A 80 -16.28 -0.65 -18.05
C ASP A 80 -15.85 -0.35 -16.61
N ARG A 81 -16.67 -0.83 -15.66
CA ARG A 81 -16.39 -0.68 -14.23
C ARG A 81 -15.15 -1.42 -13.77
N GLN A 82 -14.86 -2.59 -14.35
CA GLN A 82 -13.70 -3.39 -13.94
C GLN A 82 -12.40 -2.73 -14.43
N GLY A 83 -12.38 -2.30 -15.68
CA GLY A 83 -11.28 -1.50 -16.24
C GLY A 83 -11.06 -0.20 -15.47
N TYR A 84 -12.14 0.51 -15.13
CA TYR A 84 -12.05 1.73 -14.32
C TYR A 84 -11.38 1.47 -12.96
N GLN A 85 -11.85 0.47 -12.21
CA GLN A 85 -11.28 0.13 -10.90
C GLN A 85 -9.81 -0.31 -11.00
N TRP A 86 -9.46 -1.07 -12.04
CA TRP A 86 -8.09 -1.49 -12.29
C TRP A 86 -7.15 -0.30 -12.54
N TRP A 87 -7.51 0.58 -13.47
CA TRP A 87 -6.70 1.76 -13.80
C TRP A 87 -6.67 2.79 -12.66
N LEU A 88 -7.75 2.91 -11.89
CA LEU A 88 -7.79 3.72 -10.68
C LEU A 88 -6.88 3.14 -9.58
N GLY A 89 -6.83 1.82 -9.43
CA GLY A 89 -5.89 1.14 -8.53
C GLY A 89 -4.43 1.43 -8.88
N ILE A 90 -4.08 1.33 -10.17
CA ILE A 90 -2.75 1.73 -10.67
C ILE A 90 -2.47 3.21 -10.45
N THR A 91 -3.46 4.08 -10.69
CA THR A 91 -3.30 5.52 -10.46
C THR A 91 -3.09 5.80 -8.97
N ARG A 92 -3.77 5.09 -8.07
CA ARG A 92 -3.66 5.26 -6.62
C ARG A 92 -2.32 4.78 -6.07
N THR A 93 -1.72 3.73 -6.64
CA THR A 93 -0.38 3.28 -6.25
C THR A 93 0.71 4.24 -6.71
N LEU A 94 0.54 4.91 -7.85
CA LEU A 94 1.50 5.90 -8.37
C LEU A 94 1.30 7.31 -7.79
N ASP A 95 0.06 7.81 -7.74
CA ASP A 95 -0.31 9.15 -7.26
C ASP A 95 -1.71 9.15 -6.61
N ARG A 96 -1.73 9.18 -5.28
CA ARG A 96 -2.96 9.23 -4.47
C ARG A 96 -3.76 10.52 -4.63
N ARG A 97 -3.14 11.63 -5.02
CA ARG A 97 -3.85 12.91 -5.22
C ARG A 97 -4.57 12.87 -6.56
N LEU A 98 -3.91 12.40 -7.60
CA LEU A 98 -4.47 12.28 -8.94
C LEU A 98 -5.64 11.28 -8.97
N ALA A 99 -5.53 10.16 -8.26
CA ALA A 99 -6.61 9.19 -8.13
C ALA A 99 -7.86 9.79 -7.47
N ARG A 100 -7.69 10.58 -6.41
CA ARG A 100 -8.82 11.28 -5.75
C ARG A 100 -9.51 12.28 -6.68
N GLN A 101 -8.76 12.96 -7.54
CA GLN A 101 -9.34 13.86 -8.54
C GLN A 101 -10.18 13.09 -9.56
N ALA A 102 -9.72 11.92 -10.02
CA ALA A 102 -10.49 11.07 -10.93
C ALA A 102 -11.77 10.52 -10.27
N GLU A 103 -11.70 10.13 -8.99
CA GLU A 103 -12.87 9.72 -8.20
C GLU A 103 -13.90 10.85 -8.06
N MET A 104 -13.44 12.09 -7.81
CA MET A 104 -14.32 13.26 -7.72
C MET A 104 -15.01 13.58 -9.05
N LEU A 105 -14.32 13.35 -10.17
CA LEU A 105 -14.89 13.51 -11.53
C LEU A 105 -15.87 12.40 -11.91
N SER A 106 -15.93 11.31 -11.14
CA SER A 106 -16.79 10.15 -11.39
C SER A 106 -17.88 9.99 -10.31
N PRO A 107 -18.74 11.01 -10.05
CA PRO A 107 -19.61 11.06 -8.87
C PRO A 107 -20.73 10.00 -8.81
N ASN A 108 -20.87 9.14 -9.83
CA ASN A 108 -21.95 8.15 -9.94
C ASN A 108 -21.52 6.68 -9.74
N LEU A 109 -20.27 6.40 -9.36
CA LEU A 109 -19.90 5.04 -8.96
C LEU A 109 -20.11 4.86 -7.45
N PRO A 110 -20.95 3.91 -6.98
CA PRO A 110 -20.94 3.53 -5.58
C PRO A 110 -19.53 3.02 -5.26
N VAL A 111 -18.81 3.76 -4.42
CA VAL A 111 -17.56 3.29 -3.81
C VAL A 111 -17.96 2.16 -2.88
N ASP A 112 -17.92 0.92 -3.40
CA ASP A 112 -18.06 -0.24 -2.57
C ASP A 112 -16.82 -0.30 -1.67
N ARG A 113 -16.99 0.17 -0.44
CA ARG A 113 -15.99 0.13 0.62
C ARG A 113 -15.89 -1.32 1.10
N ALA A 114 -15.41 -2.21 0.25
CA ALA A 114 -15.01 -3.54 0.67
C ALA A 114 -13.58 -3.45 1.26
N GLN A 115 -13.51 -3.11 2.55
CA GLN A 115 -12.47 -3.63 3.45
C GLN A 115 -12.87 -5.07 3.82
N PRO A 116 -11.89 -5.96 4.10
CA PRO A 116 -11.20 -5.93 5.39
C PRO A 116 -9.76 -5.41 5.33
#